data_AF-A0A922YPQ9-F1
#
_entry.id   AF-A0A922YPQ9-F1
#
_cell.length_a   1.000
_cell.length_b   1.000
_cell.length_c   1.000
_cell.angle_alpha   90.00
_cell.angle_beta   90.00
_cell.angle_gamma   90.00
#
_symmetry.space_group_name_H-M   'P 1'
#
loop_
_entity.id
_entity.type
_entity.pdbx_description
1 polymer ?
#
loop_
_entity_poly.entity_id
_entity_poly.type
_entity_poly.pdbx_seq_one_letter_code
_entity_poly.pdbx_strand_id
1 'polypeptide(L)'
;VEVFGFHLATVDLRQSSDKHEEVINELLAVARIEPAYSQLDEAGKQAVLLQQLNDARPLRVPGVTYSAHCQSELAIFETARLGRQRLGAQSIRHAIISHTETVSDLLEVLLLQKETGLLHGLLEENAVCDLIVVPLFETIEDLRNAAPIMRDYYALPGVRAMVQRGQPDGYSEQDIMLGYSDSNKDGGIFTSNWELYRAETALVKLFDELNAGEAWGHTDPAPGSPKPDQPPRGTATRAAEERGGQIRLRMFHGRGGTVGRGGGPSYQAILAQPPGTVRGQIRLTEQGEVIGSKYANPEIGRRNLETLVAATLEATLLQTTRDAPTAFMAAADALSKESMAAYRALVYETPRFAEFFFDATPIREIAELNIGSRPASRKASQRIEDLRAIPWGFSWGQCRLTLPGWYGFGSAVQAFVHQNGPSGVAGQKDMLQKMAIQWPFFRTLLSNMDMVLAKSDLALASRYAELVEDKRSRNKVFSAVQAEWHRTVDALNMITGAKQRLVSNAALQRSIRHRFPYIDPLHHLQVELVRRYRAGESDVEKDGRLRRGIHISINGIAAGLRNTG
;
A
#
# COMPACT_ATOMS: atom_id res chain seq x y z
N VAL A 1 -9.35 28.08 -8.70
CA VAL A 1 -9.44 28.17 -7.22
C VAL A 1 -10.00 26.88 -6.64
N GLU A 2 -11.11 26.34 -7.16
CA GLU A 2 -11.75 25.12 -6.62
C GLU A 2 -10.85 23.87 -6.57
N VAL A 3 -9.97 23.66 -7.55
CA VAL A 3 -9.09 22.47 -7.61
C VAL A 3 -7.84 22.60 -6.73
N PHE A 4 -7.15 23.74 -6.78
CA PHE A 4 -5.82 23.92 -6.18
C PHE A 4 -5.82 24.78 -4.91
N GLY A 5 -6.94 25.44 -4.58
CA GLY A 5 -7.02 26.40 -3.49
C GLY A 5 -5.95 27.49 -3.57
N PHE A 6 -5.56 28.01 -2.40
CA PHE A 6 -4.41 28.93 -2.23
C PHE A 6 -3.16 28.20 -1.71
N HIS A 7 -3.24 26.88 -1.58
CA HIS A 7 -2.18 26.00 -1.07
C HIS A 7 -1.52 25.16 -2.17
N LEU A 8 -1.98 25.30 -3.43
CA LEU A 8 -1.56 24.57 -4.63
C LEU A 8 -1.86 23.07 -4.59
N ALA A 9 -1.37 22.35 -3.59
CA ALA A 9 -1.60 20.93 -3.39
C ALA A 9 -1.74 20.62 -1.90
N THR A 10 -2.68 19.75 -1.56
CA THR A 10 -2.82 19.23 -0.19
C THR A 10 -1.62 18.35 0.14
N VAL A 11 -1.05 18.55 1.33
CA VAL A 11 0.05 17.75 1.85
C VAL A 11 -0.50 16.73 2.85
N ASP A 12 -0.11 15.47 2.66
CA ASP A 12 -0.39 14.39 3.62
C ASP A 12 0.77 14.25 4.60
N LEU A 13 0.47 14.20 5.89
CA LEU A 13 1.44 13.81 6.91
C LEU A 13 1.52 12.29 6.92
N ARG A 14 2.72 11.72 6.99
CA ARG A 14 2.91 10.25 7.10
C ARG A 14 4.08 9.94 8.02
N GLN A 15 3.81 9.14 9.05
CA GLN A 15 4.80 8.66 10.02
C GLN A 15 4.50 7.19 10.38
N SER A 16 5.44 6.49 10.98
CA SER A 16 5.30 5.11 11.46
C SER A 16 4.70 5.07 12.88
N SER A 17 3.86 4.08 13.18
CA SER A 17 3.20 3.90 14.49
C SER A 17 4.17 3.89 15.67
N ASP A 18 5.29 3.16 15.55
CA ASP A 18 6.35 3.10 16.58
C ASP A 18 6.88 4.48 17.01
N LYS A 19 6.85 5.48 16.11
CA LYS A 19 7.26 6.85 16.43
C LYS A 19 6.19 7.63 17.18
N HIS A 20 4.92 7.35 16.97
CA HIS A 20 3.87 7.93 17.80
C HIS A 20 3.90 7.31 19.20
N GLU A 21 4.05 5.98 19.29
CA GLU A 21 4.15 5.25 20.55
C GLU A 21 5.31 5.76 21.43
N GLU A 22 6.50 5.95 20.84
CA GLU A 22 7.68 6.50 21.55
C GLU A 22 7.36 7.87 22.20
N VAL A 23 6.61 8.72 21.51
CA VAL A 23 6.21 10.05 22.00
C VAL A 23 5.15 9.96 23.08
N ILE A 24 4.12 9.15 22.88
CA ILE A 24 3.04 8.95 23.86
C ILE A 24 3.60 8.35 25.16
N ASN A 25 4.51 7.39 25.06
CA ASN A 25 5.18 6.82 26.22
C ASN A 25 5.96 7.88 27.02
N GLU A 26 6.71 8.77 26.34
CA GLU A 26 7.43 9.85 27.02
C GLU A 26 6.47 10.86 27.69
N LEU A 27 5.41 11.28 26.99
CA LEU A 27 4.41 12.23 27.51
C LEU A 27 3.73 11.68 28.78
N LEU A 28 3.27 10.43 28.74
CA LEU A 28 2.60 9.78 29.87
C LEU A 28 3.53 9.57 31.06
N ALA A 29 4.78 9.17 30.82
CA ALA A 29 5.76 8.97 31.87
C ALA A 29 6.13 10.28 32.57
N VAL A 30 6.36 11.35 31.80
CA VAL A 30 6.68 12.69 32.33
C VAL A 30 5.50 13.26 33.13
N ALA A 31 4.27 13.08 32.64
CA ALA A 31 3.04 13.47 33.33
C ALA A 31 2.74 12.61 34.57
N ARG A 32 3.51 11.54 34.82
CA ARG A 32 3.31 10.55 35.89
C ARG A 32 1.95 9.86 35.84
N ILE A 33 1.44 9.61 34.64
CA ILE A 33 0.18 8.92 34.41
C ILE A 33 0.44 7.42 34.21
N GLU A 34 1.34 7.09 33.29
CA GLU A 34 1.76 5.72 33.01
C GLU A 34 3.26 5.73 32.65
N PRO A 35 4.14 5.17 33.50
CA PRO A 35 5.59 5.19 33.27
C PRO A 35 6.09 4.27 32.16
N ALA A 36 5.34 3.23 31.78
CA ALA A 36 5.78 2.20 30.84
C ALA A 36 4.67 1.85 29.83
N TYR A 37 4.09 2.86 29.19
CA TYR A 37 3.00 2.71 28.22
C TYR A 37 3.30 1.67 27.14
N SER A 38 4.52 1.65 26.60
CA SER A 38 4.91 0.69 25.55
C SER A 38 4.96 -0.77 26.00
N GLN A 39 4.90 -1.03 27.31
CA GLN A 39 4.85 -2.39 27.86
C GLN A 39 3.42 -2.85 28.17
N LEU A 40 2.43 -1.98 28.01
CA LEU A 40 1.04 -2.35 28.17
C LEU A 40 0.58 -3.25 27.01
N ASP A 41 -0.37 -4.13 27.32
CA ASP A 41 -1.14 -4.80 26.30
C ASP A 41 -2.12 -3.82 25.61
N GLU A 42 -2.72 -4.26 24.51
CA GLU A 42 -3.58 -3.39 23.70
C GLU A 42 -4.76 -2.82 24.51
N ALA A 43 -5.36 -3.61 25.40
CA ALA A 43 -6.45 -3.14 26.27
C ALA A 43 -5.98 -2.06 27.25
N GLY A 44 -4.81 -2.24 27.87
CA GLY A 44 -4.20 -1.24 28.73
C GLY A 44 -3.87 0.04 27.98
N LYS A 45 -3.29 -0.08 26.77
CA LYS A 45 -3.01 1.08 25.90
C LYS A 45 -4.28 1.86 25.59
N GLN A 46 -5.35 1.19 25.13
CA GLN A 46 -6.63 1.83 24.84
C GLN A 46 -7.22 2.53 26.07
N ALA A 47 -7.20 1.87 27.24
CA ALA A 47 -7.76 2.44 28.47
C ALA A 47 -7.08 3.76 28.87
N VAL A 48 -5.74 3.80 28.86
CA VAL A 48 -4.97 5.01 29.19
C VAL A 48 -5.23 6.10 28.15
N LEU A 49 -5.20 5.77 26.85
CA LEU A 49 -5.43 6.73 25.78
C LEU A 49 -6.83 7.34 25.83
N LEU A 50 -7.87 6.53 26.03
CA LEU A 50 -9.26 7.00 26.14
C LEU A 50 -9.45 7.89 27.38
N GLN A 51 -8.82 7.54 28.50
CA GLN A 51 -8.81 8.42 29.68
C GLN A 51 -8.20 9.78 29.33
N GLN A 52 -7.07 9.81 28.61
CA GLN A 52 -6.41 11.07 28.25
C GLN A 52 -7.16 11.86 27.18
N LEU A 53 -7.84 11.20 26.24
CA LEU A 53 -8.70 11.85 25.25
C LEU A 53 -9.95 12.48 25.87
N ASN A 54 -10.34 12.05 27.08
CA ASN A 54 -11.43 12.60 27.87
C ASN A 54 -10.96 13.46 29.07
N ASP A 55 -9.66 13.66 29.29
CA ASP A 55 -9.15 14.61 30.29
C ASP A 55 -9.03 16.01 29.65
N ALA A 56 -9.64 17.02 30.27
CA ALA A 56 -9.55 18.41 29.80
C ALA A 56 -8.14 19.00 29.94
N ARG A 57 -7.28 18.41 30.77
CA ARG A 57 -5.90 18.87 30.97
C ARG A 57 -4.99 18.35 29.86
N PRO A 58 -4.01 19.15 29.42
CA PRO A 58 -2.97 18.68 28.52
C PRO A 58 -2.00 17.74 29.26
N LEU A 59 -1.44 16.77 28.53
CA LEU A 59 -0.37 15.90 29.01
C LEU A 59 0.97 16.64 29.15
N ARG A 60 1.19 17.66 28.32
CA ARG A 60 2.44 18.41 28.33
C ARG A 60 2.63 19.18 29.63
N VAL A 61 3.63 18.78 30.42
CA VAL A 61 4.04 19.45 31.65
C VAL A 61 4.82 20.76 31.35
N PRO A 62 4.36 21.94 31.81
CA PRO A 62 5.08 23.19 31.64
C PRO A 62 6.47 23.18 32.29
N GLY A 63 7.47 23.72 31.59
CA GLY A 63 8.85 23.83 32.10
C GLY A 63 9.71 22.57 31.94
N VAL A 64 9.14 21.46 31.44
CA VAL A 64 9.90 20.24 31.14
C VAL A 64 10.47 20.29 29.72
N THR A 65 11.70 19.81 29.56
CA THR A 65 12.32 19.59 28.25
C THR A 65 12.18 18.12 27.87
N TYR A 66 11.42 17.84 26.81
CA TYR A 66 11.27 16.50 26.23
C TYR A 66 12.45 16.14 25.33
N SER A 67 12.57 14.88 24.95
CA SER A 67 13.57 14.39 24.01
C SER A 67 13.48 15.11 22.66
N ALA A 68 14.61 15.16 21.93
CA ALA A 68 14.63 15.75 20.58
C ALA A 68 13.65 15.07 19.61
N HIS A 69 13.43 13.76 19.78
CA HIS A 69 12.46 13.01 19.00
C HIS A 69 11.03 13.49 19.29
N CYS A 70 10.62 13.52 20.56
CA CYS A 70 9.30 14.01 20.97
C CYS A 70 9.05 15.45 20.52
N GLN A 71 10.02 16.34 20.69
CA GLN A 71 9.90 17.71 20.21
C GLN A 71 9.72 17.78 18.68
N SER A 72 10.47 16.99 17.93
CA SER A 72 10.38 16.94 16.46
C SER A 72 9.00 16.45 15.98
N GLU A 73 8.47 15.38 16.58
CA GLU A 73 7.16 14.84 16.17
C GLU A 73 6.02 15.78 16.55
N LEU A 74 6.03 16.38 17.74
CA LEU A 74 5.03 17.39 18.13
C LEU A 74 5.06 18.61 17.20
N ALA A 75 6.27 19.06 16.82
CA ALA A 75 6.44 20.19 15.92
C ALA A 75 5.80 19.96 14.54
N ILE A 76 5.68 18.72 14.06
CA ILE A 76 5.00 18.39 12.79
C ILE A 76 3.51 18.75 12.89
N PHE A 77 2.83 18.30 13.94
CA PHE A 77 1.41 18.58 14.15
C PHE A 77 1.15 20.07 14.47
N GLU A 78 2.02 20.71 15.26
CA GLU A 78 1.94 22.16 15.50
C GLU A 78 2.11 22.95 14.19
N THR A 79 3.05 22.55 13.34
CA THR A 79 3.24 23.14 12.00
C THR A 79 2.02 22.90 11.12
N ALA A 80 1.39 21.73 11.21
CA ALA A 80 0.17 21.44 10.47
C ALA A 80 -0.99 22.35 10.89
N ARG A 81 -1.16 22.59 12.20
CA ARG A 81 -2.14 23.53 12.73
C ARG A 81 -1.90 24.95 12.20
N LEU A 82 -0.66 25.44 12.27
CA LEU A 82 -0.30 26.76 11.74
C LEU A 82 -0.49 26.85 10.22
N GLY A 83 -0.14 25.79 9.49
CA GLY A 83 -0.34 25.69 8.05
C GLY A 83 -1.82 25.79 7.66
N ARG A 84 -2.70 25.07 8.36
CA ARG A 84 -4.16 25.15 8.17
C ARG A 84 -4.70 26.54 8.46
N GLN A 85 -4.24 27.19 9.54
CA GLN A 85 -4.64 28.57 9.87
C GLN A 85 -4.22 29.58 8.80
N ARG A 86 -3.04 29.41 8.20
CA ARG A 86 -2.49 30.35 7.23
C ARG A 86 -2.96 30.12 5.79
N LEU A 87 -3.08 28.86 5.38
CA LEU A 87 -3.32 28.45 3.99
C LEU A 87 -4.70 27.82 3.77
N GLY A 88 -5.49 27.68 4.84
CA GLY A 88 -6.80 27.05 4.83
C GLY A 88 -6.74 25.56 5.20
N ALA A 89 -7.86 25.04 5.71
CA ALA A 89 -8.00 23.66 6.19
C ALA A 89 -7.68 22.59 5.11
N GLN A 90 -7.85 22.91 3.83
CA GLN A 90 -7.52 21.99 2.73
C GLN A 90 -6.01 21.82 2.49
N SER A 91 -5.15 22.66 3.08
CA SER A 91 -3.70 22.57 2.92
C SER A 91 -3.12 21.27 3.48
N ILE A 92 -3.64 20.79 4.62
CA ILE A 92 -3.24 19.55 5.28
C ILE A 92 -4.50 18.92 5.85
N ARG A 93 -4.79 17.69 5.45
CA ARG A 93 -6.04 16.99 5.82
C ARG A 93 -5.86 15.63 6.46
N HIS A 94 -4.71 14.99 6.27
CA HIS A 94 -4.52 13.59 6.61
C HIS A 94 -3.26 13.40 7.45
N ALA A 95 -3.40 12.58 8.49
CA ALA A 95 -2.31 12.01 9.27
C ALA A 95 -2.29 10.50 9.03
N ILE A 96 -1.38 10.05 8.16
CA ILE A 96 -1.25 8.65 7.74
C ILE A 96 -0.31 7.91 8.69
N ILE A 97 -0.78 6.79 9.23
CA ILE A 97 -0.05 5.92 10.14
C ILE A 97 0.48 4.72 9.35
N SER A 98 1.77 4.70 9.05
CA SER A 98 2.42 3.52 8.47
C SER A 98 2.52 2.42 9.54
N HIS A 99 2.48 1.15 9.13
CA HIS A 99 2.52 0.01 10.06
C HIS A 99 1.42 0.06 11.13
N THR A 100 0.16 0.29 10.70
CA THR A 100 -0.98 0.16 11.63
C THR A 100 -1.24 -1.33 11.91
N GLU A 101 -1.09 -1.73 13.16
CA GLU A 101 -1.26 -3.12 13.63
C GLU A 101 -2.36 -3.24 14.69
N THR A 102 -2.73 -2.14 15.35
CA THR A 102 -3.67 -2.13 16.49
C THR A 102 -4.60 -0.91 16.49
N VAL A 103 -5.56 -0.86 17.42
CA VAL A 103 -6.47 0.29 17.58
C VAL A 103 -5.76 1.44 18.29
N SER A 104 -4.87 1.12 19.24
CA SER A 104 -4.08 2.13 19.96
C SER A 104 -3.28 3.02 19.01
N ASP A 105 -2.75 2.51 17.90
CA ASP A 105 -2.08 3.31 16.86
C ASP A 105 -2.91 4.51 16.38
N LEU A 106 -4.23 4.35 16.21
CA LEU A 106 -5.12 5.42 15.79
C LEU A 106 -5.38 6.42 16.92
N LEU A 107 -5.55 5.91 18.14
CA LEU A 107 -5.80 6.72 19.35
C LEU A 107 -4.58 7.56 19.74
N GLU A 108 -3.36 7.03 19.57
CA GLU A 108 -2.11 7.77 19.78
C GLU A 108 -2.08 9.03 18.90
N VAL A 109 -2.44 8.91 17.62
CA VAL A 109 -2.50 10.08 16.72
C VAL A 109 -3.62 11.04 17.09
N LEU A 110 -4.79 10.56 17.53
CA LEU A 110 -5.82 11.45 18.08
C LEU A 110 -5.32 12.23 19.29
N LEU A 111 -4.56 11.58 20.17
CA LEU A 111 -4.00 12.21 21.36
C LEU A 111 -2.91 13.22 20.99
N LEU A 112 -2.04 12.92 20.02
CA LEU A 112 -1.09 13.90 19.47
C LEU A 112 -1.81 15.11 18.85
N GLN A 113 -2.94 14.89 18.16
CA GLN A 113 -3.76 15.98 17.65
C GLN A 113 -4.37 16.80 18.79
N LYS A 114 -4.81 16.19 19.89
CA LYS A 114 -5.29 16.92 21.08
C LYS A 114 -4.18 17.78 21.68
N GLU A 115 -3.02 17.21 21.93
CA GLU A 115 -1.87 17.88 22.58
C GLU A 115 -1.27 19.03 21.75
N THR A 116 -1.63 19.12 20.46
CA THR A 116 -1.18 20.16 19.55
C THR A 116 -2.29 21.11 19.08
N GLY A 117 -3.51 20.90 19.56
CA GLY A 117 -4.68 21.75 19.29
C GLY A 117 -5.33 21.53 17.92
N LEU A 118 -5.22 20.32 17.37
CA LEU A 118 -5.91 19.83 16.17
C LEU A 118 -7.13 18.95 16.50
N LEU A 119 -7.23 18.43 17.73
CA LEU A 119 -8.46 17.85 18.27
C LEU A 119 -9.00 18.81 19.32
N HIS A 120 -10.28 19.17 19.18
CA HIS A 120 -10.99 20.13 20.04
C HIS A 120 -12.07 19.40 20.81
N GLY A 121 -12.26 19.72 22.09
CA GLY A 121 -13.26 19.07 22.95
C GLY A 121 -12.80 17.72 23.51
N LEU A 122 -13.71 17.03 24.21
CA LEU A 122 -13.48 15.69 24.78
C LEU A 122 -14.13 14.63 23.91
N LEU A 123 -13.46 13.48 23.74
CA LEU A 123 -13.84 12.45 22.76
C LEU A 123 -15.32 12.03 22.88
N GLU A 124 -15.75 11.72 24.10
CA GLU A 124 -17.11 11.24 24.38
C GLU A 124 -18.17 12.35 24.41
N GLU A 125 -17.76 13.61 24.50
CA GLU A 125 -18.66 14.75 24.59
C GLU A 125 -18.83 15.41 23.21
N ASN A 126 -18.01 16.42 22.92
CA ASN A 126 -18.17 17.33 21.79
C ASN A 126 -16.96 17.33 20.84
N ALA A 127 -16.11 16.30 20.90
CA ALA A 127 -14.90 16.26 20.09
C ALA A 127 -15.13 16.48 18.59
N VAL A 128 -14.27 17.33 18.00
CA VAL A 128 -14.09 17.51 16.56
C VAL A 128 -12.60 17.50 16.27
N CYS A 129 -12.19 16.77 15.23
CA CYS A 129 -10.80 16.61 14.87
C CYS A 129 -10.51 17.22 13.49
N ASP A 130 -9.38 17.92 13.36
CA ASP A 130 -8.99 18.65 12.17
C ASP A 130 -8.41 17.76 11.08
N LEU A 131 -7.57 16.78 11.43
CA LEU A 131 -6.96 15.86 10.47
C LEU A 131 -7.63 14.48 10.55
N ILE A 132 -7.91 13.92 9.39
CA ILE A 132 -8.35 12.53 9.25
C ILE A 132 -7.18 11.62 9.63
N VAL A 133 -7.38 10.76 10.62
CA VAL A 133 -6.45 9.69 10.97
C VAL A 133 -6.62 8.56 9.96
N VAL A 134 -5.57 8.31 9.17
CA VAL A 134 -5.58 7.34 8.07
C VAL A 134 -4.69 6.15 8.42
N PRO A 135 -5.25 4.99 8.81
CA PRO A 135 -4.45 3.79 8.99
C PRO A 135 -3.94 3.31 7.63
N LEU A 136 -2.69 2.85 7.60
CA LEU A 136 -2.07 2.22 6.45
C LEU A 136 -1.68 0.78 6.80
N PHE A 137 -2.44 -0.17 6.24
CA PHE A 137 -2.21 -1.61 6.38
C PHE A 137 -1.29 -2.10 5.26
N GLU A 138 -0.08 -2.55 5.59
CA GLU A 138 1.00 -2.78 4.61
C GLU A 138 1.38 -4.25 4.45
N THR A 139 1.31 -5.07 5.50
CA THR A 139 1.61 -6.51 5.44
C THR A 139 0.37 -7.35 5.14
N ILE A 140 0.54 -8.65 4.86
CA ILE A 140 -0.60 -9.56 4.68
C ILE A 140 -1.41 -9.69 5.97
N GLU A 141 -0.75 -9.70 7.11
CA GLU A 141 -1.41 -9.79 8.41
C GLU A 141 -2.21 -8.52 8.71
N ASP A 142 -1.62 -7.34 8.49
CA ASP A 142 -2.29 -6.04 8.65
C ASP A 142 -3.55 -5.97 7.78
N LEU A 143 -3.48 -6.40 6.52
CA LEU A 143 -4.62 -6.41 5.60
C LEU A 143 -5.75 -7.31 6.09
N ARG A 144 -5.43 -8.48 6.66
CA ARG A 144 -6.42 -9.38 7.26
C ARG A 144 -7.07 -8.78 8.51
N ASN A 145 -6.31 -7.99 9.26
CA ASN A 145 -6.76 -7.32 10.49
C ASN A 145 -7.38 -5.94 10.25
N ALA A 146 -7.33 -5.40 9.02
CA ALA A 146 -7.82 -4.07 8.68
C ALA A 146 -9.29 -3.85 9.09
N ALA A 147 -10.20 -4.76 8.72
CA ALA A 147 -11.60 -4.64 9.08
C ALA A 147 -11.88 -4.89 10.58
N PRO A 148 -11.27 -5.90 11.24
CA PRO A 148 -11.32 -6.03 12.70
C PRO A 148 -10.87 -4.77 13.46
N ILE A 149 -9.68 -4.22 13.16
CA ILE A 149 -9.15 -3.02 13.83
C ILE A 149 -10.11 -1.84 13.66
N MET A 150 -10.61 -1.61 12.44
CA MET A 150 -11.56 -0.52 12.20
C MET A 150 -12.91 -0.75 12.88
N ARG A 151 -13.38 -1.99 12.99
CA ARG A 151 -14.60 -2.35 13.73
C ARG A 151 -14.46 -1.98 15.20
N ASP A 152 -13.34 -2.36 15.80
CA ASP A 152 -13.05 -2.12 17.21
C ASP A 152 -12.85 -0.62 17.48
N TYR A 153 -12.11 0.09 16.61
CA TYR A 153 -11.96 1.55 16.69
C TYR A 153 -13.31 2.29 16.67
N TYR A 154 -14.22 1.93 15.77
CA TYR A 154 -15.56 2.54 15.72
C TYR A 154 -16.52 2.07 16.81
N ALA A 155 -16.19 0.99 17.52
CA ALA A 155 -16.92 0.55 18.71
C ALA A 155 -16.53 1.34 19.97
N LEU A 156 -15.40 2.05 19.95
CA LEU A 156 -14.96 2.87 21.09
C LEU A 156 -15.93 4.06 21.33
N PRO A 157 -16.23 4.37 22.60
CA PRO A 157 -17.05 5.53 22.96
C PRO A 157 -16.53 6.84 22.33
N GLY A 158 -17.42 7.64 21.77
CA GLY A 158 -17.10 8.97 21.21
C GLY A 158 -16.48 8.97 19.81
N VAL A 159 -15.77 7.92 19.36
CA VAL A 159 -15.08 7.90 18.05
C VAL A 159 -16.05 8.12 16.90
N ARG A 160 -17.11 7.31 16.82
CA ARG A 160 -18.15 7.44 15.78
C ARG A 160 -18.77 8.84 15.80
N ALA A 161 -19.12 9.34 16.98
CA ALA A 161 -19.77 10.64 17.14
C ALA A 161 -18.83 11.79 16.74
N MET A 162 -17.53 11.70 17.05
CA MET A 162 -16.52 12.67 16.63
C MET A 162 -16.46 12.78 15.10
N VAL A 163 -16.39 11.65 14.39
CA VAL A 163 -16.35 11.65 12.92
C VAL A 163 -17.66 12.18 12.32
N GLN A 164 -18.81 11.85 12.92
CA GLN A 164 -20.12 12.37 12.48
C GLN A 164 -20.28 13.89 12.71
N ARG A 165 -19.65 14.44 13.76
CA ARG A 165 -19.62 15.89 14.04
C ARG A 165 -18.63 16.65 13.15
N GLY A 166 -17.69 15.94 12.52
CA GLY A 166 -16.67 16.52 11.67
C GLY A 166 -17.24 17.41 10.57
N GLN A 167 -16.63 18.58 10.37
CA GLN A 167 -16.95 19.46 9.25
C GLN A 167 -16.31 18.95 7.95
N PRO A 168 -16.81 19.33 6.75
CA PRO A 168 -16.28 18.84 5.46
C PRO A 168 -14.77 19.07 5.24
N ASP A 169 -14.17 20.00 5.97
CA ASP A 169 -12.75 20.36 5.97
C ASP A 169 -11.96 19.84 7.20
N GLY A 170 -12.62 19.08 8.06
CA GLY A 170 -12.05 18.30 9.17
C GLY A 170 -12.20 16.79 8.96
N TYR A 171 -12.18 16.04 10.06
CA TYR A 171 -12.37 14.60 10.09
C TYR A 171 -13.85 14.23 10.04
N SER A 172 -14.43 14.21 8.84
CA SER A 172 -15.84 13.88 8.57
C SER A 172 -16.04 12.63 7.71
N GLU A 173 -14.97 11.96 7.34
CA GLU A 173 -14.94 10.74 6.52
C GLU A 173 -13.76 9.87 6.97
N GLN A 174 -13.83 8.57 6.72
CA GLN A 174 -12.73 7.66 6.99
C GLN A 174 -11.98 7.33 5.71
N ASP A 175 -10.74 7.79 5.63
CA ASP A 175 -9.78 7.27 4.66
C ASP A 175 -9.06 6.06 5.27
N ILE A 176 -8.91 5.00 4.48
CA ILE A 176 -8.09 3.83 4.82
C ILE A 176 -7.11 3.58 3.69
N MET A 177 -5.81 3.56 4.00
CA MET A 177 -4.78 3.33 3.01
C MET A 177 -4.38 1.85 2.99
N LEU A 178 -4.27 1.29 1.78
CA LEU A 178 -3.90 -0.11 1.59
C LEU A 178 -2.58 -0.22 0.83
N GLY A 179 -1.61 -0.91 1.44
CA GLY A 179 -0.26 -1.08 0.92
C GLY A 179 -0.13 -2.30 0.01
N TYR A 180 0.18 -2.07 -1.27
CA TYR A 180 0.36 -3.15 -2.26
C TYR A 180 1.80 -3.68 -2.30
N SER A 181 2.78 -2.79 -2.27
CA SER A 181 4.18 -3.16 -2.54
C SER A 181 4.80 -3.93 -1.37
N ASP A 182 4.49 -3.55 -0.13
CA ASP A 182 4.98 -4.22 1.07
C ASP A 182 4.31 -5.59 1.26
N SER A 183 2.99 -5.72 1.06
CA SER A 183 2.29 -7.01 1.11
C SER A 183 2.74 -7.97 0.00
N ASN A 184 3.10 -7.45 -1.18
CA ASN A 184 3.72 -8.25 -2.24
C ASN A 184 5.13 -8.74 -1.86
N LYS A 185 5.94 -7.90 -1.18
CA LYS A 185 7.24 -8.35 -0.63
C LYS A 185 7.06 -9.43 0.44
N ASP A 186 5.95 -9.40 1.18
CA ASP A 186 5.66 -10.33 2.26
C ASP A 186 5.23 -11.74 1.77
N GLY A 187 4.33 -11.81 0.77
CA GLY A 187 3.78 -13.11 0.32
C GLY A 187 3.56 -13.27 -1.18
N GLY A 188 4.11 -12.39 -2.01
CA GLY A 188 4.02 -12.49 -3.47
C GLY A 188 2.72 -11.94 -4.05
N ILE A 189 2.71 -11.79 -5.38
CA ILE A 189 1.74 -10.96 -6.10
C ILE A 189 0.30 -11.45 -5.99
N PHE A 190 0.07 -12.77 -6.03
CA PHE A 190 -1.27 -13.31 -6.03
C PHE A 190 -1.92 -13.11 -4.65
N THR A 191 -1.23 -13.56 -3.62
CA THR A 191 -1.63 -13.44 -2.22
C THR A 191 -1.86 -11.98 -1.83
N SER A 192 -0.93 -11.09 -2.17
CA SER A 192 -1.08 -9.66 -1.83
C SER A 192 -2.34 -9.06 -2.45
N ASN A 193 -2.58 -9.27 -3.75
CA ASN A 193 -3.78 -8.75 -4.42
C ASN A 193 -5.07 -9.39 -3.90
N TRP A 194 -5.00 -10.67 -3.51
CA TRP A 194 -6.15 -11.36 -2.94
C TRP A 194 -6.52 -10.83 -1.55
N GLU A 195 -5.55 -10.62 -0.68
CA GLU A 195 -5.80 -10.08 0.66
C GLU A 195 -6.26 -8.62 0.60
N LEU A 196 -5.78 -7.84 -0.38
CA LEU A 196 -6.32 -6.51 -0.68
C LEU A 196 -7.79 -6.56 -1.09
N TYR A 197 -8.16 -7.44 -2.02
CA TYR A 197 -9.56 -7.62 -2.42
C TYR A 197 -10.44 -7.99 -1.22
N ARG A 198 -9.98 -8.91 -0.37
CA ARG A 198 -10.69 -9.32 0.85
C ARG A 198 -10.83 -8.18 1.86
N ALA A 199 -9.76 -7.44 2.11
CA ALA A 199 -9.76 -6.30 3.03
C ALA A 199 -10.71 -5.21 2.56
N GLU A 200 -10.67 -4.86 1.27
CA GLU A 200 -11.57 -3.88 0.65
C GLU A 200 -13.04 -4.30 0.78
N THR A 201 -13.39 -5.55 0.45
CA THR A 201 -14.76 -6.06 0.62
C THR A 201 -15.21 -6.07 2.08
N ALA A 202 -14.33 -6.49 3.01
CA ALA A 202 -14.66 -6.53 4.43
C ALA A 202 -14.87 -5.14 5.03
N LEU A 203 -14.06 -4.15 4.61
CA LEU A 203 -14.20 -2.76 5.01
C LEU A 203 -15.48 -2.12 4.44
N VAL A 204 -15.81 -2.37 3.17
CA VAL A 204 -17.09 -1.91 2.60
C VAL A 204 -18.27 -2.45 3.41
N LYS A 205 -18.27 -3.76 3.69
CA LYS A 205 -19.31 -4.40 4.50
C LYS A 205 -19.41 -3.78 5.90
N LEU A 206 -18.27 -3.56 6.57
CA LEU A 206 -18.21 -2.91 7.88
C LEU A 206 -18.88 -1.51 7.84
N PHE A 207 -18.54 -0.67 6.87
CA PHE A 207 -19.11 0.68 6.79
C PHE A 207 -20.58 0.68 6.37
N ASP A 208 -21.05 -0.33 5.65
CA ASP A 208 -22.47 -0.52 5.39
C ASP A 208 -23.23 -0.88 6.66
N GLU A 209 -22.71 -1.81 7.45
CA GLU A 209 -23.29 -2.16 8.76
C GLU A 209 -23.31 -0.95 9.70
N LEU A 210 -22.21 -0.19 9.79
CA LEU A 210 -22.12 1.03 10.59
C LEU A 210 -23.20 2.05 10.22
N ASN A 211 -23.47 2.22 8.92
CA ASN A 211 -24.39 3.22 8.39
C ASN A 211 -25.86 2.74 8.32
N ALA A 212 -26.12 1.44 8.45
CA ALA A 212 -27.47 0.87 8.43
C ALA A 212 -28.27 1.13 9.73
N GLY A 213 -27.63 1.60 10.81
CA GLY A 213 -28.32 2.08 12.01
C GLY A 213 -28.85 0.98 12.95
N GLU A 214 -28.56 -0.30 12.70
CA GLU A 214 -28.79 -1.35 13.69
C GLU A 214 -27.80 -1.17 14.86
N ALA A 215 -28.27 -1.40 16.09
CA ALA A 215 -27.61 -1.11 17.36
C ALA A 215 -26.12 -1.52 17.38
N TRP A 216 -25.26 -0.60 16.97
CA TRP A 216 -23.83 -0.78 16.96
C TRP A 216 -23.28 -0.44 18.34
N GLY A 217 -22.97 -1.45 19.15
CA GLY A 217 -22.11 -1.30 20.32
C GLY A 217 -22.70 -0.64 21.58
N HIS A 218 -24.02 -0.42 21.69
CA HIS A 218 -24.61 0.06 22.94
C HIS A 218 -25.18 -1.08 23.79
N THR A 219 -24.57 -1.34 24.94
CA THR A 219 -25.32 -1.77 26.13
C THR A 219 -26.12 -0.56 26.62
N ASP A 220 -27.44 -0.67 26.68
CA ASP A 220 -28.34 0.39 27.12
C ASP A 220 -27.89 1.02 28.46
N PRO A 221 -27.88 2.36 28.60
CA PRO A 221 -27.80 2.97 29.91
C PRO A 221 -29.10 2.68 30.69
N ALA A 222 -28.97 2.38 31.98
CA ALA A 222 -30.08 2.05 32.86
C ALA A 222 -31.23 3.10 32.78
N PRO A 223 -32.50 2.69 32.79
CA PRO A 223 -33.62 3.60 32.62
C PRO A 223 -33.77 4.52 33.84
N GLY A 224 -33.59 5.83 33.67
CA GLY A 224 -33.85 6.79 34.75
C GLY A 224 -33.42 8.26 34.63
N SER A 225 -32.72 8.69 33.57
CA SER A 225 -32.21 10.09 33.51
C SER A 225 -33.16 11.04 32.75
N PRO A 226 -33.50 12.23 33.30
CA PRO A 226 -34.37 13.19 32.64
C PRO A 226 -33.65 13.94 31.49
N LYS A 227 -34.38 14.20 30.41
CA LYS A 227 -33.91 14.95 29.23
C LYS A 227 -33.77 16.45 29.55
N PRO A 228 -32.67 17.12 29.17
CA PRO A 228 -32.58 18.58 29.24
C PRO A 228 -33.22 19.26 28.02
N ASP A 229 -33.79 20.45 28.25
CA ASP A 229 -34.48 21.29 27.27
C ASP A 229 -33.56 21.83 26.15
N GLN A 230 -34.09 21.91 24.92
CA GLN A 230 -33.39 22.42 23.73
C GLN A 230 -33.48 23.96 23.60
N PRO A 231 -32.40 24.67 23.23
CA PRO A 231 -32.45 26.09 22.85
C PRO A 231 -32.80 26.28 21.35
N PRO A 232 -33.18 27.49 20.90
CA PRO A 232 -33.83 27.70 19.61
C PRO A 232 -32.86 27.65 18.42
N ARG A 233 -33.37 27.10 17.31
CA ARG A 233 -32.63 26.79 16.07
C ARG A 233 -32.37 28.02 15.20
N GLY A 234 -31.10 28.26 14.86
CA GLY A 234 -30.68 29.16 13.77
C GLY A 234 -30.65 28.45 12.41
N THR A 235 -30.82 29.21 11.33
CA THR A 235 -31.20 28.76 9.98
C THR A 235 -30.09 28.13 9.11
N ALA A 236 -29.00 27.63 9.69
CA ALA A 236 -27.88 27.04 8.93
C ALA A 236 -27.84 25.49 8.93
N THR A 237 -28.81 24.81 9.55
CA THR A 237 -28.68 23.37 9.87
C THR A 237 -29.48 22.40 9.00
N ARG A 238 -30.31 22.83 8.04
CA ARG A 238 -31.16 21.86 7.32
C ARG A 238 -30.40 20.86 6.43
N ALA A 239 -29.33 21.29 5.76
CA ALA A 239 -28.55 20.37 4.90
C ALA A 239 -27.61 19.43 5.68
N ALA A 240 -27.24 19.80 6.92
CA ALA A 240 -26.45 18.96 7.82
C ALA A 240 -27.34 17.99 8.64
N GLU A 241 -28.54 18.43 9.02
CA GLU A 241 -29.54 17.59 9.69
C GLU A 241 -30.16 16.54 8.74
N GLU A 242 -30.24 16.80 7.43
CA GLU A 242 -30.76 15.85 6.43
C GLU A 242 -29.75 14.76 6.00
N ARG A 243 -28.44 14.93 6.27
CA ARG A 243 -27.40 13.90 6.06
C ARG A 243 -27.10 13.12 7.35
N GLY A 244 -28.13 12.58 7.98
CA GLY A 244 -28.00 11.89 9.27
C GLY A 244 -26.79 10.95 9.35
N GLY A 245 -25.75 11.36 10.09
CA GLY A 245 -24.74 10.53 10.75
C GLY A 245 -24.00 9.46 9.95
N GLN A 246 -23.97 9.48 8.62
CA GLN A 246 -23.24 8.44 7.87
C GLN A 246 -21.76 8.74 7.79
N ILE A 247 -20.93 7.74 8.11
CA ILE A 247 -19.48 7.85 7.93
C ILE A 247 -19.15 7.33 6.53
N ARG A 248 -18.61 8.23 5.70
CA ARG A 248 -18.18 7.87 4.35
C ARG A 248 -16.81 7.19 4.41
N LEU A 249 -16.71 6.00 3.83
CA LEU A 249 -15.45 5.30 3.59
C LEU A 249 -14.82 5.77 2.27
N ARG A 250 -13.52 6.06 2.27
CA ARG A 250 -12.71 6.27 1.06
C ARG A 250 -11.47 5.38 1.09
N MET A 251 -11.31 4.55 0.07
CA MET A 251 -10.07 3.79 -0.11
C MET A 251 -8.96 4.69 -0.63
N PHE A 252 -7.80 4.63 0.01
CA PHE A 252 -6.56 5.24 -0.46
C PHE A 252 -5.62 4.15 -0.98
N HIS A 253 -5.57 4.01 -2.30
CA HIS A 253 -4.71 3.03 -2.96
C HIS A 253 -3.24 3.47 -2.92
N GLY A 254 -2.42 2.73 -2.17
CA GLY A 254 -1.00 2.98 -2.02
C GLY A 254 -0.17 2.70 -3.28
N ARG A 255 1.15 2.92 -3.14
CA ARG A 255 2.10 2.70 -4.23
C ARG A 255 2.05 1.23 -4.68
N GLY A 256 1.99 1.04 -5.99
CA GLY A 256 2.13 -0.28 -6.59
C GLY A 256 0.84 -1.09 -6.69
N GLY A 257 -0.33 -0.47 -6.50
CA GLY A 257 -1.59 -1.08 -6.88
C GLY A 257 -1.79 -1.13 -8.39
N THR A 258 -2.61 -2.08 -8.84
CA THR A 258 -3.04 -2.22 -10.24
C THR A 258 -3.63 -0.90 -10.79
N VAL A 259 -4.27 -0.11 -9.92
CA VAL A 259 -4.85 1.22 -10.20
C VAL A 259 -3.79 2.29 -10.49
N GLY A 260 -2.67 2.31 -9.74
CA GLY A 260 -1.63 3.34 -9.82
C GLY A 260 -0.52 3.08 -10.85
N ARG A 261 -0.33 1.83 -11.28
CA ARG A 261 0.88 1.40 -12.01
C ARG A 261 0.96 1.77 -13.49
N GLY A 262 -0.11 2.26 -14.12
CA GLY A 262 -0.07 2.81 -15.49
C GLY A 262 0.39 1.88 -16.62
N GLY A 263 0.68 0.59 -16.36
CA GLY A 263 1.03 -0.37 -17.40
C GLY A 263 -0.07 -1.36 -17.75
N GLY A 264 -1.09 -1.49 -16.90
CA GLY A 264 -2.44 -1.83 -17.32
C GLY A 264 -3.28 -0.55 -17.43
N PRO A 265 -4.40 -0.53 -18.16
CA PRO A 265 -5.27 0.64 -18.20
C PRO A 265 -5.79 0.92 -16.78
N SER A 266 -5.39 2.03 -16.13
CA SER A 266 -5.92 2.43 -14.80
C SER A 266 -7.44 2.38 -14.75
N TYR A 267 -8.08 2.64 -15.89
CA TYR A 267 -9.50 2.43 -16.12
C TYR A 267 -9.99 1.03 -15.71
N GLN A 268 -9.41 -0.02 -16.27
CA GLN A 268 -9.81 -1.40 -16.00
C GLN A 268 -9.54 -1.79 -14.55
N ALA A 269 -8.45 -1.28 -13.96
CA ALA A 269 -8.14 -1.54 -12.56
C ALA A 269 -9.14 -0.92 -11.59
N ILE A 270 -9.65 0.28 -11.89
CA ILE A 270 -10.74 0.93 -11.13
C ILE A 270 -12.04 0.15 -11.31
N LEU A 271 -12.39 -0.26 -12.53
CA LEU A 271 -13.57 -1.09 -12.78
C LEU A 271 -13.49 -2.48 -12.15
N ALA A 272 -12.28 -3.00 -11.92
CA ALA A 272 -12.08 -4.31 -11.31
C ALA A 272 -12.13 -4.29 -9.77
N GLN A 273 -12.26 -3.11 -9.16
CA GLN A 273 -12.37 -3.00 -7.70
C GLN A 273 -13.66 -3.70 -7.20
N PRO A 274 -13.64 -4.24 -5.97
CA PRO A 274 -14.84 -4.81 -5.37
C PRO A 274 -16.00 -3.81 -5.33
N PRO A 275 -17.26 -4.28 -5.42
CA PRO A 275 -18.44 -3.42 -5.27
C PRO A 275 -18.37 -2.56 -4.00
N GLY A 276 -18.77 -1.30 -4.10
CA GLY A 276 -18.85 -0.37 -2.97
C GLY A 276 -17.52 0.28 -2.52
N THR A 277 -16.38 -0.06 -3.11
CA THR A 277 -15.08 0.54 -2.76
C THR A 277 -14.86 1.94 -3.34
N VAL A 278 -15.45 2.24 -4.51
CA VAL A 278 -15.26 3.51 -5.23
C VAL A 278 -16.26 4.58 -4.75
N ARG A 279 -17.58 4.29 -4.76
CA ARG A 279 -18.65 5.20 -4.26
C ARG A 279 -18.46 6.69 -4.64
N GLY A 280 -18.12 6.95 -5.90
CA GLY A 280 -17.93 8.28 -6.46
C GLY A 280 -16.64 8.98 -6.05
N GLN A 281 -15.70 8.29 -5.42
CA GLN A 281 -14.40 8.80 -5.00
C GLN A 281 -13.28 7.84 -5.40
N ILE A 282 -12.12 8.41 -5.70
CA ILE A 282 -10.90 7.64 -5.86
C ILE A 282 -9.75 8.44 -5.27
N ARG A 283 -8.92 7.78 -4.47
CA ARG A 283 -7.66 8.34 -4.00
C ARG A 283 -6.57 7.32 -4.27
N LEU A 284 -5.55 7.72 -5.02
CA LEU A 284 -4.47 6.84 -5.43
C LEU A 284 -3.13 7.56 -5.34
N THR A 285 -2.08 6.79 -5.07
CA THR A 285 -0.70 7.29 -5.11
C THR A 285 -0.15 7.19 -6.54
N GLU A 286 0.12 8.33 -7.16
CA GLU A 286 0.89 8.38 -8.41
C GLU A 286 2.38 8.23 -8.12
N GLN A 287 3.03 7.25 -8.74
CA GLN A 287 4.45 6.99 -8.50
C GLN A 287 5.32 8.05 -9.21
N GLY A 288 6.40 8.51 -8.58
CA GLY A 288 7.28 9.52 -9.16
C GLY A 288 7.81 9.14 -10.57
N GLU A 289 8.09 7.86 -10.79
CA GLU A 289 8.56 7.33 -12.07
C GLU A 289 7.52 7.41 -13.21
N VAL A 290 6.23 7.53 -12.91
CA VAL A 290 5.16 7.63 -13.93
C VAL A 290 4.69 9.06 -14.17
N ILE A 291 5.00 10.01 -13.27
CA ILE A 291 4.54 11.41 -13.36
C ILE A 291 4.87 12.02 -14.71
N GLY A 292 6.12 11.91 -15.16
CA GLY A 292 6.54 12.46 -16.45
C GLY A 292 5.76 11.87 -17.63
N SER A 293 5.48 10.57 -17.60
CA SER A 293 4.73 9.90 -18.67
C SER A 293 3.24 10.22 -18.68
N LYS A 294 2.66 10.58 -17.53
CA LYS A 294 1.23 10.86 -17.36
C LYS A 294 0.88 12.34 -17.47
N TYR A 295 1.76 13.23 -17.02
CA TYR A 295 1.41 14.64 -16.83
C TYR A 295 2.38 15.66 -17.47
N ALA A 296 3.53 15.24 -18.01
CA ALA A 296 4.47 16.20 -18.62
C ALA A 296 3.95 16.86 -19.91
N ASN A 297 3.01 16.22 -20.59
CA ASN A 297 2.31 16.79 -21.74
C ASN A 297 0.85 17.08 -21.34
N PRO A 298 0.35 18.31 -21.56
CA PRO A 298 -1.01 18.71 -21.16
C PRO A 298 -2.12 17.82 -21.73
N GLU A 299 -2.02 17.39 -22.98
CA GLU A 299 -3.02 16.53 -23.63
C GLU A 299 -3.03 15.12 -23.04
N ILE A 300 -1.84 14.58 -22.74
CA ILE A 300 -1.71 13.28 -22.06
C ILE A 300 -2.24 13.39 -20.63
N GLY A 301 -1.91 14.48 -19.92
CA GLY A 301 -2.41 14.79 -18.58
C GLY A 301 -3.93 14.86 -18.53
N ARG A 302 -4.53 15.60 -19.46
CA ARG A 302 -5.99 15.68 -19.62
C ARG A 302 -6.60 14.30 -19.86
N ARG A 303 -6.10 13.54 -20.82
CA ARG A 303 -6.61 12.20 -21.13
C ARG A 303 -6.49 11.25 -19.93
N ASN A 304 -5.40 11.35 -19.16
CA ASN A 304 -5.22 10.55 -17.96
C ASN A 304 -6.28 10.91 -16.90
N LEU A 305 -6.54 12.19 -16.66
CA LEU A 305 -7.60 12.65 -15.76
C LEU A 305 -9.00 12.22 -16.24
N GLU A 306 -9.30 12.39 -17.53
CA GLU A 306 -10.56 11.93 -18.14
C GLU A 306 -10.76 10.43 -17.95
N THR A 307 -9.69 9.64 -18.09
CA THR A 307 -9.72 8.18 -17.89
C THR A 307 -10.06 7.83 -16.43
N LEU A 308 -9.46 8.52 -15.46
CA LEU A 308 -9.74 8.29 -14.04
C LEU A 308 -11.20 8.66 -13.70
N VAL A 309 -11.66 9.83 -14.14
CA VAL A 309 -13.04 10.28 -13.91
C VAL A 309 -14.06 9.34 -14.54
N ALA A 310 -13.86 8.95 -15.80
CA ALA A 310 -14.76 8.03 -16.50
C ALA A 310 -14.85 6.68 -15.80
N ALA A 311 -13.71 6.10 -15.37
CA ALA A 311 -13.70 4.84 -14.66
C ALA A 311 -14.39 4.94 -13.28
N THR A 312 -14.17 6.03 -12.55
CA THR A 312 -14.83 6.27 -11.26
C THR A 312 -16.34 6.39 -11.42
N LEU A 313 -16.80 7.13 -12.43
CA LEU A 313 -18.23 7.28 -12.72
C LEU A 313 -18.86 5.93 -13.12
N GLU A 314 -18.23 5.19 -14.02
CA GLU A 314 -18.73 3.90 -14.46
C GLU A 314 -18.77 2.87 -13.32
N ALA A 315 -17.68 2.74 -12.53
CA ALA A 315 -17.64 1.85 -11.37
C ALA A 315 -18.72 2.19 -10.34
N THR A 316 -19.03 3.48 -10.18
CA THR A 316 -20.01 3.95 -9.20
C THR A 316 -21.44 3.77 -9.68
N LEU A 317 -21.74 4.17 -10.93
CA LEU A 317 -23.11 4.27 -11.44
C LEU A 317 -23.59 3.00 -12.13
N LEU A 318 -22.70 2.26 -12.79
CA LEU A 318 -23.08 1.06 -13.54
C LEU A 318 -22.86 -0.23 -12.75
N GLN A 319 -22.21 -0.16 -11.58
CA GLN A 319 -21.87 -1.32 -10.74
C GLN A 319 -21.34 -2.49 -11.59
N THR A 320 -20.28 -2.22 -12.34
CA THR A 320 -19.75 -3.13 -13.38
C THR A 320 -19.24 -4.47 -12.82
N THR A 321 -19.04 -4.56 -11.50
CA THR A 321 -18.69 -5.79 -10.79
C THR A 321 -19.87 -6.29 -9.97
N ARG A 322 -20.10 -7.61 -10.05
CA ARG A 322 -20.94 -8.35 -9.12
C ARG A 322 -20.07 -9.03 -8.08
N ASP A 323 -20.67 -9.42 -6.96
CA ASP A 323 -20.00 -10.27 -6.00
C ASP A 323 -19.51 -11.55 -6.68
N ALA A 324 -18.27 -11.93 -6.37
CA ALA A 324 -17.69 -13.13 -6.91
C ALA A 324 -18.40 -14.36 -6.35
N PRO A 325 -18.70 -15.38 -7.18
CA PRO A 325 -19.24 -16.64 -6.70
C PRO A 325 -18.39 -17.25 -5.57
N THR A 326 -19.02 -17.88 -4.58
CA THR A 326 -18.33 -18.52 -3.45
C THR A 326 -17.25 -19.52 -3.90
N ALA A 327 -17.49 -20.22 -5.02
CA ALA A 327 -16.50 -21.12 -5.61
C ALA A 327 -15.24 -20.40 -6.11
N PHE A 328 -15.37 -19.18 -6.64
CA PHE A 328 -14.22 -18.38 -7.07
C PHE A 328 -13.44 -17.85 -5.87
N MET A 329 -14.14 -17.44 -4.80
CA MET A 329 -13.51 -17.03 -3.54
C MET A 329 -12.72 -18.18 -2.93
N ALA A 330 -13.30 -19.39 -2.86
CA ALA A 330 -12.63 -20.57 -2.34
C ALA A 330 -11.41 -20.99 -3.20
N ALA A 331 -11.51 -20.87 -4.53
CA ALA A 331 -10.39 -21.11 -5.43
C ALA A 331 -9.26 -20.09 -5.23
N ALA A 332 -9.59 -18.81 -5.08
CA ALA A 332 -8.62 -17.76 -4.78
C ALA A 332 -7.94 -17.96 -3.41
N ASP A 333 -8.68 -18.39 -2.39
CA ASP A 333 -8.10 -18.74 -1.09
C ASP A 333 -7.10 -19.89 -1.20
N ALA A 334 -7.42 -20.94 -1.96
CA ALA A 334 -6.50 -22.06 -2.20
C ALA A 334 -5.24 -21.62 -2.95
N LEU A 335 -5.39 -20.87 -4.05
CA LEU A 335 -4.28 -20.31 -4.82
C LEU A 335 -3.40 -19.38 -3.96
N SER A 336 -4.01 -18.57 -3.09
CA SER A 336 -3.30 -17.64 -2.21
C SER A 336 -2.40 -18.37 -1.22
N LYS A 337 -2.89 -19.44 -0.60
CA LYS A 337 -2.11 -20.25 0.34
C LYS A 337 -0.88 -20.87 -0.34
N GLU A 338 -1.09 -21.51 -1.49
CA GLU A 338 -0.02 -22.17 -2.24
C GLU A 338 0.98 -21.16 -2.82
N SER A 339 0.50 -20.03 -3.33
CA SER A 339 1.36 -18.97 -3.87
C SER A 339 2.25 -18.36 -2.79
N MET A 340 1.67 -18.09 -1.62
CA MET A 340 2.40 -17.53 -0.48
C MET A 340 3.45 -18.52 0.04
N ALA A 341 3.10 -19.79 0.16
CA ALA A 341 4.02 -20.84 0.57
C ALA A 341 5.20 -20.96 -0.42
N ALA A 342 4.92 -21.03 -1.73
CA ALA A 342 5.97 -21.10 -2.75
C ALA A 342 6.88 -19.85 -2.74
N TYR A 343 6.30 -18.66 -2.58
CA TYR A 343 7.04 -17.41 -2.49
C TYR A 343 7.95 -17.37 -1.26
N ARG A 344 7.41 -17.66 -0.07
CA ARG A 344 8.17 -17.63 1.19
C ARG A 344 9.25 -18.72 1.24
N ALA A 345 8.97 -19.90 0.67
CA ALA A 345 9.95 -20.97 0.51
C ALA A 345 11.20 -20.51 -0.25
N LEU A 346 11.04 -19.68 -1.29
CA LEU A 346 12.18 -19.08 -1.98
C LEU A 346 12.82 -17.93 -1.17
N VAL A 347 12.02 -16.94 -0.78
CA VAL A 347 12.55 -15.66 -0.31
C VAL A 347 13.08 -15.71 1.13
N TYR A 348 12.39 -16.43 2.02
CA TYR A 348 12.68 -16.42 3.45
C TYR A 348 13.27 -17.74 3.95
N GLU A 349 12.92 -18.87 3.31
CA GLU A 349 13.34 -20.19 3.80
C GLU A 349 14.54 -20.77 3.04
N THR A 350 14.82 -20.30 1.82
CA THR A 350 15.98 -20.79 1.05
C THR A 350 17.27 -20.24 1.64
N PRO A 351 18.19 -21.11 2.12
CA PRO A 351 19.46 -20.66 2.66
C PRO A 351 20.24 -19.84 1.64
N ARG A 352 20.84 -18.74 2.11
CA ARG A 352 21.65 -17.81 1.30
C ARG A 352 20.89 -17.13 0.15
N PHE A 353 19.55 -17.12 0.17
CA PHE A 353 18.77 -16.35 -0.79
C PHE A 353 19.09 -14.85 -0.72
N ALA A 354 19.21 -14.30 0.50
CA ALA A 354 19.56 -12.90 0.70
C ALA A 354 20.91 -12.57 0.04
N GLU A 355 21.95 -13.38 0.26
CA GLU A 355 23.25 -13.23 -0.39
C GLU A 355 23.13 -13.26 -1.91
N PHE A 356 22.41 -14.26 -2.46
CA PHE A 356 22.12 -14.33 -3.89
C PHE A 356 21.46 -13.04 -4.40
N PHE A 357 20.47 -12.51 -3.70
CA PHE A 357 19.78 -11.28 -4.09
C PHE A 357 20.72 -10.06 -4.08
N PHE A 358 21.48 -9.86 -3.01
CA PHE A 358 22.41 -8.74 -2.87
C PHE A 358 23.54 -8.81 -3.91
N ASP A 359 23.92 -10.00 -4.35
CA ASP A 359 25.00 -10.22 -5.32
C ASP A 359 24.50 -10.25 -6.77
N ALA A 360 23.33 -10.84 -7.05
CA ALA A 360 22.79 -10.90 -8.41
C ALA A 360 22.18 -9.57 -8.86
N THR A 361 21.81 -8.68 -7.94
CA THR A 361 21.17 -7.40 -8.28
C THR A 361 22.08 -6.21 -7.97
N PRO A 362 21.87 -5.05 -8.62
CA PRO A 362 22.65 -3.85 -8.35
C PRO A 362 22.18 -3.08 -7.11
N ILE A 363 21.62 -3.76 -6.09
CA ILE A 363 20.99 -3.07 -4.95
C ILE A 363 21.97 -2.25 -4.12
N ARG A 364 23.20 -2.75 -3.96
CA ARG A 364 24.25 -2.04 -3.22
C ARG A 364 24.55 -0.71 -3.90
N GLU A 365 24.64 -0.75 -5.23
CA GLU A 365 24.87 0.41 -6.08
C GLU A 365 23.63 1.33 -6.13
N ILE A 366 22.42 0.79 -6.03
CA ILE A 366 21.18 1.58 -5.89
C ILE A 366 21.11 2.32 -4.55
N ALA A 367 21.62 1.73 -3.47
CA ALA A 367 21.63 2.40 -2.17
C ALA A 367 22.60 3.59 -2.12
N GLU A 368 23.63 3.58 -2.96
CA GLU A 368 24.58 4.70 -3.14
C GLU A 368 24.04 5.82 -4.02
N LEU A 369 23.05 5.51 -4.87
CA LEU A 369 22.33 6.49 -5.65
C LEU A 369 21.46 7.32 -4.69
N ASN A 370 21.79 8.60 -4.50
CA ASN A 370 20.93 9.60 -3.85
C ASN A 370 19.63 9.88 -4.68
N ILE A 371 19.05 8.87 -5.32
CA ILE A 371 17.81 8.91 -6.11
C ILE A 371 16.59 9.03 -5.19
N GLY A 372 16.69 8.55 -3.95
CA GLY A 372 15.65 8.70 -2.93
C GLY A 372 16.13 9.49 -1.72
N SER A 373 15.24 10.26 -1.10
CA SER A 373 15.51 10.94 0.19
C SER A 373 15.58 9.97 1.38
N ARG A 374 15.20 8.70 1.17
CA ARG A 374 15.11 7.67 2.22
C ARG A 374 16.12 6.54 1.95
N PRO A 375 16.72 5.95 3.01
CA PRO A 375 17.63 4.82 2.87
C PRO A 375 16.90 3.59 2.33
N ALA A 376 17.63 2.73 1.60
CA ALA A 376 17.06 1.52 0.98
C ALA A 376 16.56 0.48 2.00
N SER A 377 17.15 0.45 3.20
CA SER A 377 16.78 -0.45 4.29
C SER A 377 16.32 0.34 5.52
N ARG A 378 15.47 -0.27 6.35
CA ARG A 378 15.06 0.26 7.67
C ARG A 378 16.18 0.11 8.70
N LYS A 379 16.98 -0.96 8.60
CA LYS A 379 18.13 -1.25 9.47
C LYS A 379 19.37 -1.54 8.63
N ALA A 380 20.56 -1.30 9.18
CA ALA A 380 21.82 -1.63 8.53
C ALA A 380 22.09 -3.15 8.57
N SER A 381 21.29 -3.92 7.86
CA SER A 381 21.36 -5.39 7.77
C SER A 381 21.25 -5.85 6.30
N GLN A 382 21.56 -7.12 6.05
CA GLN A 382 21.33 -7.79 4.76
C GLN A 382 20.09 -8.71 4.79
N ARG A 383 19.14 -8.44 5.68
CA ARG A 383 17.88 -9.19 5.76
C ARG A 383 16.87 -8.61 4.77
N ILE A 384 16.10 -9.49 4.12
CA ILE A 384 15.07 -9.06 3.15
C ILE A 384 13.91 -8.34 3.87
N GLU A 385 13.65 -8.71 5.12
CA GLU A 385 12.63 -8.14 5.99
C GLU A 385 12.87 -6.65 6.24
N ASP A 386 14.13 -6.27 6.46
CA ASP A 386 14.53 -4.87 6.69
C ASP A 386 14.52 -4.02 5.41
N LEU A 387 14.54 -4.66 4.24
CA LEU A 387 14.53 -3.98 2.95
C LEU A 387 13.16 -3.36 2.65
N ARG A 388 13.15 -2.11 2.17
CA ARG A 388 11.91 -1.45 1.73
C ARG A 388 11.42 -2.02 0.39
N ALA A 389 10.10 -1.99 0.16
CA ALA A 389 9.49 -2.54 -1.04
C ALA A 389 9.97 -1.90 -2.36
N ILE A 390 10.35 -0.61 -2.35
CA ILE A 390 10.82 0.10 -3.55
C ILE A 390 12.18 -0.46 -4.02
N PRO A 391 13.25 -0.47 -3.21
CA PRO A 391 14.49 -1.15 -3.55
C PRO A 391 14.31 -2.62 -3.94
N TRP A 392 13.42 -3.34 -3.26
CA TRP A 392 13.11 -4.74 -3.59
C TRP A 392 12.63 -4.90 -5.05
N GLY A 393 11.52 -4.24 -5.40
CA GLY A 393 10.96 -4.33 -6.77
C GLY A 393 11.89 -3.72 -7.83
N PHE A 394 12.56 -2.62 -7.50
CA PHE A 394 13.46 -1.93 -8.42
C PHE A 394 14.68 -2.79 -8.78
N SER A 395 15.28 -3.48 -7.79
CA SER A 395 16.44 -4.35 -8.00
C SER A 395 16.13 -5.53 -8.91
N TRP A 396 14.98 -6.19 -8.72
CA TRP A 396 14.53 -7.27 -9.62
C TRP A 396 14.15 -6.77 -11.02
N GLY A 397 13.70 -5.53 -11.13
CA GLY A 397 13.48 -4.86 -12.41
C GLY A 397 14.79 -4.69 -13.19
N GLN A 398 15.84 -4.21 -12.53
CA GLN A 398 17.17 -4.00 -13.14
C GLN A 398 17.77 -5.30 -13.69
N CYS A 399 17.62 -6.43 -13.00
CA CYS A 399 18.17 -7.71 -13.45
C CYS A 399 17.22 -8.51 -14.38
N ARG A 400 16.15 -7.90 -14.90
CA ARG A 400 15.19 -8.50 -15.85
C ARG A 400 14.51 -9.79 -15.36
N LEU A 401 14.44 -10.00 -14.04
CA LEU A 401 13.65 -11.08 -13.46
C LEU A 401 12.25 -10.63 -13.09
N THR A 402 12.08 -9.38 -12.63
CA THR A 402 10.79 -8.83 -12.18
C THR A 402 10.04 -9.76 -11.22
N LEU A 403 10.79 -10.53 -10.42
CA LEU A 403 10.34 -11.63 -9.57
C LEU A 403 9.08 -11.31 -8.74
N PRO A 404 8.96 -10.13 -8.10
CA PRO A 404 7.78 -9.80 -7.29
C PRO A 404 6.48 -9.71 -8.09
N GLY A 405 6.51 -9.62 -9.42
CA GLY A 405 5.28 -9.51 -10.21
C GLY A 405 4.69 -10.84 -10.69
N TRP A 406 5.31 -11.98 -10.36
CA TRP A 406 4.84 -13.28 -10.88
C TRP A 406 5.19 -14.51 -10.03
N TYR A 407 6.25 -14.46 -9.20
CA TYR A 407 6.74 -15.65 -8.50
C TYR A 407 5.71 -16.22 -7.52
N GLY A 408 5.56 -17.55 -7.51
CA GLY A 408 4.62 -18.30 -6.66
C GLY A 408 3.33 -18.68 -7.37
N PHE A 409 2.91 -17.91 -8.38
CA PHE A 409 1.64 -18.16 -9.07
C PHE A 409 1.64 -19.46 -9.89
N GLY A 410 2.75 -19.79 -10.55
CA GLY A 410 2.89 -21.02 -11.32
C GLY A 410 2.77 -22.27 -10.44
N SER A 411 3.46 -22.27 -9.30
CA SER A 411 3.35 -23.32 -8.28
C SER A 411 1.93 -23.43 -7.75
N ALA A 412 1.28 -22.30 -7.45
CA ALA A 412 -0.09 -22.28 -6.94
C ALA A 412 -1.10 -22.89 -7.92
N VAL A 413 -1.02 -22.51 -9.20
CA VAL A 413 -1.90 -23.05 -10.24
C VAL A 413 -1.65 -24.54 -10.44
N GLN A 414 -0.37 -24.98 -10.43
CA GLN A 414 -0.04 -26.39 -10.56
C GLN A 414 -0.64 -27.20 -9.39
N ALA A 415 -0.46 -26.75 -8.15
CA ALA A 415 -1.02 -27.40 -6.97
C ALA A 415 -2.55 -27.46 -7.04
N PHE A 416 -3.19 -26.34 -7.35
CA PHE A 416 -4.66 -26.24 -7.45
C PHE A 416 -5.25 -27.15 -8.52
N VAL A 417 -4.64 -27.22 -9.70
CA VAL A 417 -5.14 -28.07 -10.81
C VAL A 417 -5.03 -29.55 -10.47
N HIS A 418 -4.02 -29.96 -9.70
CA HIS A 418 -3.79 -31.36 -9.34
C HIS A 418 -4.37 -31.78 -7.99
N GLN A 419 -4.98 -30.88 -7.21
CA GLN A 419 -5.44 -31.14 -5.85
C GLN A 419 -6.47 -32.30 -5.73
N ASN A 420 -7.24 -32.56 -6.80
CA ASN A 420 -8.27 -33.59 -6.85
C ASN A 420 -7.86 -34.82 -7.69
N GLY A 421 -6.56 -35.02 -7.88
CA GLY A 421 -6.02 -36.11 -8.72
C GLY A 421 -6.31 -35.93 -10.22
N PRO A 422 -5.94 -36.93 -11.05
CA PRO A 422 -5.98 -36.81 -12.51
C PRO A 422 -7.37 -36.51 -13.09
N SER A 423 -8.44 -37.05 -12.50
CA SER A 423 -9.82 -36.83 -12.95
C SER A 423 -10.34 -35.42 -12.65
N GLY A 424 -9.78 -34.72 -11.66
CA GLY A 424 -10.17 -33.36 -11.29
C GLY A 424 -9.51 -32.24 -12.11
N VAL A 425 -8.43 -32.54 -12.83
CA VAL A 425 -7.61 -31.57 -13.59
C VAL A 425 -8.45 -30.75 -14.56
N ALA A 426 -9.33 -31.41 -15.32
CA ALA A 426 -10.16 -30.71 -16.31
C ALA A 426 -11.12 -29.72 -15.65
N GLY A 427 -11.74 -30.10 -14.53
CA GLY A 427 -12.67 -29.25 -13.78
C GLY A 427 -11.97 -28.05 -13.13
N GLN A 428 -10.78 -28.24 -12.56
CA GLN A 428 -10.03 -27.13 -11.96
C GLN A 428 -9.50 -26.15 -13.01
N LYS A 429 -9.05 -26.67 -14.16
CA LYS A 429 -8.69 -25.81 -15.30
C LYS A 429 -9.87 -24.98 -15.78
N ASP A 430 -11.04 -25.61 -15.97
CA ASP A 430 -12.27 -24.93 -16.37
C ASP A 430 -12.68 -23.85 -15.35
N MET A 431 -12.52 -24.11 -14.05
CA MET A 431 -12.73 -23.12 -12.99
C MET A 431 -11.86 -21.87 -13.18
N LEU A 432 -10.54 -22.05 -13.37
CA LEU A 432 -9.61 -20.91 -13.56
C LEU A 432 -9.93 -20.13 -14.85
N GLN A 433 -10.30 -20.83 -15.92
CA GLN A 433 -10.72 -20.19 -17.18
C GLN A 433 -12.00 -19.38 -16.99
N LYS A 434 -12.99 -19.91 -16.27
CA LYS A 434 -14.22 -19.19 -15.89
C LYS A 434 -13.90 -17.97 -15.04
N MET A 435 -13.01 -18.07 -14.06
CA MET A 435 -12.56 -16.91 -13.27
C MET A 435 -11.96 -15.82 -14.18
N ALA A 436 -11.11 -16.17 -15.15
CA ALA A 436 -10.49 -15.20 -16.06
C ALA A 436 -11.52 -14.52 -16.98
N ILE A 437 -12.58 -15.24 -17.36
CA ILE A 437 -13.65 -14.72 -18.23
C ILE A 437 -14.69 -13.94 -17.44
N GLN A 438 -15.03 -14.33 -16.22
CA GLN A 438 -16.19 -13.80 -15.50
C GLN A 438 -15.83 -12.84 -14.36
N TRP A 439 -14.60 -12.89 -13.86
CA TRP A 439 -14.19 -12.11 -12.69
C TRP A 439 -13.14 -11.04 -13.06
N PRO A 440 -13.53 -9.74 -13.10
CA PRO A 440 -12.63 -8.65 -13.48
C PRO A 440 -11.37 -8.54 -12.63
N PHE A 441 -11.45 -8.84 -11.33
CA PHE A 441 -10.30 -8.89 -10.43
C PHE A 441 -9.25 -9.88 -10.93
N PHE A 442 -9.62 -11.15 -11.10
CA PHE A 442 -8.70 -12.20 -11.53
C PHE A 442 -8.16 -11.91 -12.92
N ARG A 443 -9.01 -11.47 -13.86
CA ARG A 443 -8.56 -11.06 -15.21
C ARG A 443 -7.50 -9.95 -15.17
N THR A 444 -7.71 -8.94 -14.33
CA THR A 444 -6.78 -7.80 -14.20
C THR A 444 -5.46 -8.24 -13.57
N LEU A 445 -5.51 -9.12 -12.57
CA LEU A 445 -4.32 -9.72 -11.96
C LEU A 445 -3.48 -10.48 -13.00
N LEU A 446 -4.11 -11.34 -13.81
CA LEU A 446 -3.41 -12.08 -14.87
C LEU A 446 -2.84 -11.14 -15.94
N SER A 447 -3.58 -10.09 -16.32
CA SER A 447 -3.12 -9.09 -17.29
C SER A 447 -1.88 -8.34 -16.81
N ASN A 448 -1.83 -7.97 -15.53
CA ASN A 448 -0.65 -7.33 -14.94
C ASN A 448 0.54 -8.29 -14.89
N MET A 449 0.32 -9.54 -14.50
CA MET A 449 1.37 -10.57 -14.50
C MET A 449 1.91 -10.83 -15.91
N ASP A 450 1.03 -10.89 -16.91
CA ASP A 450 1.39 -11.04 -18.32
C ASP A 450 2.27 -9.89 -18.81
N MET A 451 1.94 -8.64 -18.44
CA MET A 451 2.78 -7.47 -18.71
C MET A 451 4.14 -7.56 -18.04
N VAL A 452 4.19 -7.97 -16.77
CA VAL A 452 5.46 -8.06 -16.03
C VAL A 452 6.36 -9.14 -16.64
N LEU A 453 5.80 -10.31 -16.96
CA LEU A 453 6.52 -11.39 -17.63
C LEU A 453 7.00 -10.99 -19.03
N ALA A 454 6.24 -10.19 -19.77
CA ALA A 454 6.67 -9.66 -21.06
C ALA A 454 7.93 -8.75 -20.96
N LYS A 455 8.28 -8.28 -19.75
CA LYS A 455 9.49 -7.51 -19.46
C LYS A 455 10.64 -8.34 -18.90
N SER A 456 10.36 -9.56 -18.45
CA SER A 456 11.38 -10.48 -17.94
C SER A 456 12.20 -11.11 -19.08
N ASP A 457 13.46 -11.43 -18.81
CA ASP A 457 14.37 -12.08 -19.75
C ASP A 457 15.34 -12.99 -18.97
N LEU A 458 15.14 -14.31 -19.08
CA LEU A 458 15.96 -15.31 -18.38
C LEU A 458 17.41 -15.34 -18.87
N ALA A 459 17.67 -15.01 -20.15
CA ALA A 459 19.01 -15.00 -20.70
C ALA A 459 19.82 -13.83 -20.14
N LEU A 460 19.24 -12.63 -20.09
CA LEU A 460 19.86 -11.48 -19.43
C LEU A 460 19.99 -11.72 -17.92
N ALA A 461 18.95 -12.23 -17.26
CA ALA A 461 18.99 -12.55 -15.84
C ALA A 461 20.11 -13.53 -15.47
N SER A 462 20.42 -14.50 -16.35
CA SER A 462 21.52 -15.44 -16.12
C SER A 462 22.88 -14.73 -16.05
N ARG A 463 23.07 -13.63 -16.81
CA ARG A 463 24.31 -12.82 -16.78
C ARG A 463 24.46 -12.05 -15.47
N TYR A 464 23.36 -11.58 -14.90
CA TYR A 464 23.35 -10.99 -13.56
C TYR A 464 23.64 -12.04 -12.49
N ALA A 465 23.06 -13.24 -12.60
CA ALA A 465 23.34 -14.33 -11.68
C ALA A 465 24.82 -14.74 -11.69
N GLU A 466 25.55 -14.59 -12.82
CA GLU A 466 27.00 -14.82 -12.88
C GLU A 466 27.82 -13.90 -11.95
N LEU A 467 27.27 -12.78 -11.45
CA LEU A 467 27.91 -11.93 -10.44
C LEU A 467 27.99 -12.61 -9.06
N VAL A 468 27.19 -13.65 -8.83
CA VAL A 468 27.21 -14.43 -7.59
C VAL A 468 28.38 -15.42 -7.64
N GLU A 469 29.34 -15.25 -6.74
CA GLU A 469 30.56 -16.06 -6.67
C GLU A 469 30.27 -17.51 -6.23
N ASP A 470 29.39 -17.70 -5.24
CA ASP A 470 29.02 -19.04 -4.81
C ASP A 470 28.14 -19.74 -5.85
N LYS A 471 28.79 -20.55 -6.68
CA LYS A 471 28.15 -21.33 -7.75
C LYS A 471 27.04 -22.23 -7.22
N ARG A 472 27.14 -22.76 -6.00
CA ARG A 472 26.14 -23.68 -5.44
C ARG A 472 24.84 -22.94 -5.14
N SER A 473 24.91 -21.82 -4.40
CA SER A 473 23.74 -21.01 -4.08
C SER A 473 23.16 -20.37 -5.34
N ARG A 474 24.01 -19.87 -6.25
CA ARG A 474 23.59 -19.36 -7.56
C ARG A 474 22.77 -20.38 -8.34
N ASN A 475 23.28 -21.59 -8.53
CA ASN A 475 22.58 -22.61 -9.32
C ASN A 475 21.28 -23.03 -8.63
N LYS A 476 21.30 -23.21 -7.29
CA LYS A 476 20.09 -23.58 -6.54
C LYS A 476 18.98 -22.53 -6.69
N VAL A 477 19.28 -21.25 -6.42
CA VAL A 477 18.29 -20.17 -6.44
C VAL A 477 17.85 -19.88 -7.88
N PHE A 478 18.79 -19.72 -8.82
CA PHE A 478 18.44 -19.37 -10.20
C PHE A 478 17.64 -20.47 -10.91
N SER A 479 17.96 -21.76 -10.68
CA SER A 479 17.16 -22.86 -11.25
C SER A 479 15.75 -22.92 -10.65
N ALA A 480 15.58 -22.60 -9.37
CA ALA A 480 14.24 -22.50 -8.76
C ALA A 480 13.43 -21.36 -9.41
N VAL A 481 14.05 -20.19 -9.60
CA VAL A 481 13.46 -19.04 -10.29
C VAL A 481 13.08 -19.37 -11.73
N GLN A 482 13.98 -20.02 -12.48
CA GLN A 482 13.72 -20.44 -13.86
C GLN A 482 12.56 -21.44 -13.95
N ALA A 483 12.53 -22.44 -13.07
CA ALA A 483 11.47 -23.44 -13.05
C ALA A 483 10.10 -22.79 -12.74
N GLU A 484 10.05 -21.86 -11.79
CA GLU A 484 8.82 -21.12 -11.49
C GLU A 484 8.38 -20.21 -12.63
N TRP A 485 9.32 -19.58 -13.34
CA TRP A 485 9.02 -18.75 -14.50
C TRP A 485 8.31 -19.57 -15.58
N HIS A 486 8.82 -20.76 -15.90
CA HIS A 486 8.18 -21.66 -16.85
C HIS A 486 6.78 -22.11 -16.39
N ARG A 487 6.64 -22.55 -15.13
CA ARG A 487 5.32 -22.91 -14.56
C ARG A 487 4.32 -21.77 -14.67
N THR A 488 4.76 -20.54 -14.40
CA THR A 488 3.90 -19.35 -14.46
C THR A 488 3.47 -19.03 -15.89
N VAL A 489 4.39 -19.13 -16.86
CA VAL A 489 4.06 -18.95 -18.28
C VAL A 489 3.08 -20.02 -18.76
N ASP A 490 3.29 -21.27 -18.39
CA ASP A 490 2.39 -22.38 -18.74
C ASP A 490 1.01 -22.22 -18.12
N ALA A 491 0.96 -21.81 -16.84
CA ALA A 491 -0.30 -21.48 -16.16
C ALA A 491 -1.06 -20.36 -16.88
N LEU A 492 -0.39 -19.26 -17.25
CA LEU A 492 -1.03 -18.16 -17.98
C LEU A 492 -1.51 -18.60 -19.37
N ASN A 493 -0.70 -19.35 -20.12
CA ASN A 493 -1.10 -19.90 -21.42
C ASN A 493 -2.34 -20.80 -21.27
N MET A 494 -2.37 -21.65 -20.25
CA MET A 494 -3.48 -22.57 -19.97
C MET A 494 -4.77 -21.82 -19.62
N ILE A 495 -4.69 -20.81 -18.76
CA ILE A 495 -5.85 -20.07 -18.25
C ILE A 495 -6.40 -19.12 -19.33
N THR A 496 -5.52 -18.41 -20.04
CA THR A 496 -5.93 -17.36 -20.99
C THR A 496 -6.14 -17.89 -22.41
N GLY A 497 -5.55 -19.03 -22.76
CA GLY A 497 -5.49 -19.54 -24.13
C GLY A 497 -4.56 -18.75 -25.07
N ALA A 498 -3.89 -17.70 -24.57
CA ALA A 498 -3.01 -16.87 -25.38
C ALA A 498 -1.64 -17.53 -25.60
N LYS A 499 -1.19 -17.60 -26.86
CA LYS A 499 0.13 -18.15 -27.22
C LYS A 499 1.26 -17.12 -27.21
N GLN A 500 0.90 -15.84 -27.17
CA GLN A 500 1.83 -14.72 -27.11
C GLN A 500 1.44 -13.83 -25.94
N ARG A 501 2.44 -13.18 -25.33
CA ARG A 501 2.21 -12.22 -24.25
C ARG A 501 1.63 -10.92 -24.83
N LEU A 502 0.78 -10.25 -24.06
CA LEU A 502 0.17 -8.95 -24.37
C LEU A 502 -0.74 -8.91 -25.60
N VAL A 503 -1.34 -10.05 -25.98
CA VAL A 503 -2.25 -10.14 -27.14
C VAL A 503 -3.46 -9.20 -27.01
N SER A 504 -3.95 -8.98 -25.79
CA SER A 504 -5.05 -8.06 -25.50
C SER A 504 -4.63 -6.58 -25.51
N ASN A 505 -3.33 -6.26 -25.67
CA ASN A 505 -2.83 -4.89 -25.66
C ASN A 505 -1.67 -4.70 -26.68
N ALA A 506 -2.03 -4.71 -27.96
CA ALA A 506 -1.08 -4.57 -29.06
C ALA A 506 -0.24 -3.28 -29.01
N ALA A 507 -0.80 -2.18 -28.50
CA ALA A 507 -0.07 -0.91 -28.36
C ALA A 507 1.06 -1.02 -27.32
N LEU A 508 0.78 -1.62 -26.16
CA LEU A 508 1.79 -1.87 -25.14
C LEU A 508 2.84 -2.88 -25.61
N GLN A 509 2.40 -3.96 -26.26
CA GLN A 509 3.30 -4.97 -26.84
C GLN A 509 4.30 -4.32 -27.81
N ARG A 510 3.81 -3.48 -28.73
CA ARG A 510 4.65 -2.73 -29.67
C ARG A 510 5.60 -1.77 -28.95
N SER A 511 5.08 -1.01 -27.99
CA SER A 511 5.89 -0.07 -27.19
C SER A 511 7.03 -0.76 -26.43
N ILE A 512 6.79 -1.94 -25.85
CA ILE A 512 7.81 -2.72 -25.15
C ILE A 512 8.85 -3.23 -26.16
N ARG A 513 8.40 -3.81 -27.27
CA ARG A 513 9.29 -4.34 -28.32
C ARG A 513 10.22 -3.28 -28.92
N HIS A 514 9.77 -2.03 -29.07
CA HIS A 514 10.62 -0.93 -29.55
C HIS A 514 11.67 -0.46 -28.54
N ARG A 515 11.46 -0.69 -27.24
CA ARG A 515 12.39 -0.24 -26.19
C ARG A 515 13.55 -1.21 -25.96
N PHE A 516 13.31 -2.52 -26.11
CA PHE A 516 14.32 -3.56 -25.82
C PHE A 516 15.65 -3.39 -26.55
N PRO A 517 15.70 -3.12 -27.88
CA PRO A 517 16.96 -2.91 -28.57
C PRO A 517 17.84 -1.78 -27.99
N TYR A 518 17.24 -0.81 -27.29
CA TYR A 518 17.97 0.30 -26.65
C TYR A 518 18.41 -0.03 -25.21
N ILE A 519 17.71 -0.91 -24.50
CA ILE A 519 18.04 -1.25 -23.11
C ILE A 519 18.87 -2.52 -22.97
N ASP A 520 18.77 -3.47 -23.90
CA ASP A 520 19.50 -4.74 -23.81
C ASP A 520 21.03 -4.52 -23.77
N PRO A 521 21.64 -3.62 -24.57
CA PRO A 521 23.06 -3.29 -24.41
C PRO A 521 23.41 -2.68 -23.05
N LEU A 522 22.50 -1.92 -22.43
CA LEU A 522 22.72 -1.33 -21.11
C LEU A 522 22.80 -2.39 -20.01
N HIS A 523 22.08 -3.51 -20.14
CA HIS A 523 22.19 -4.62 -19.20
C HIS A 523 23.57 -5.27 -19.26
N HIS A 524 24.08 -5.56 -20.45
CA HIS A 524 25.43 -6.12 -20.61
C HIS A 524 26.50 -5.18 -20.07
N LEU A 525 26.37 -3.88 -20.35
CA LEU A 525 27.24 -2.86 -19.80
C LEU A 525 27.15 -2.81 -18.27
N GLN A 526 25.94 -2.78 -17.70
CA GLN A 526 25.74 -2.73 -16.25
C GLN A 526 26.39 -3.92 -15.54
N VAL A 527 26.19 -5.14 -16.05
CA VAL A 527 26.79 -6.36 -15.48
C VAL A 527 28.31 -6.24 -15.44
N GLU A 528 28.94 -5.77 -16.51
CA GLU A 528 30.39 -5.61 -16.57
C GLU A 528 30.90 -4.49 -15.64
N LEU A 529 30.21 -3.35 -15.60
CA LEU A 529 30.60 -2.24 -14.73
C LEU A 529 30.48 -2.63 -13.25
N VAL A 530 29.40 -3.32 -12.86
CA VAL A 530 29.19 -3.82 -11.49
C VAL A 530 30.25 -4.86 -11.14
N ARG A 531 30.60 -5.77 -12.06
CA ARG A 531 31.65 -6.78 -11.85
C ARG A 531 32.99 -6.11 -11.53
N ARG A 532 33.44 -5.17 -12.36
CA ARG A 532 34.70 -4.43 -12.15
C ARG A 532 34.70 -3.66 -10.84
N TYR A 533 33.59 -2.97 -10.55
CA TYR A 533 33.44 -2.18 -9.33
C TYR A 533 33.57 -3.04 -8.07
N ARG A 534 32.92 -4.21 -8.06
CA ARG A 534 32.99 -5.16 -6.93
C ARG A 534 34.33 -5.88 -6.82
N ALA A 535 35.05 -6.06 -7.93
CA ALA A 535 36.41 -6.59 -7.95
C ALA A 535 37.46 -5.59 -7.40
N GLY A 536 37.03 -4.38 -7.01
CA GLY A 536 37.94 -3.35 -6.52
C GLY A 536 38.77 -2.70 -7.61
N GLU A 537 38.35 -2.81 -8.88
CA GLU A 537 38.92 -2.00 -9.96
C GLU A 537 38.57 -0.54 -9.69
N SER A 538 39.46 0.14 -8.97
CA SER A 538 39.34 1.56 -8.70
C SER A 538 39.53 2.34 -9.99
N ASP A 539 38.73 3.39 -10.14
CA ASP A 539 38.99 4.52 -11.03
C ASP A 539 40.50 4.84 -11.07
N VAL A 540 41.18 4.43 -12.15
CA VAL A 540 42.60 4.76 -12.38
C VAL A 540 42.79 6.29 -12.53
N GLU A 541 41.70 7.04 -12.68
CA GLU A 541 41.64 8.51 -12.66
C GLU A 541 40.60 9.02 -11.67
N LYS A 542 40.90 10.12 -10.97
CA LYS A 542 40.11 10.85 -9.94
C LYS A 542 38.62 11.20 -10.23
N ASP A 543 37.96 10.61 -11.21
CA ASP A 543 36.77 11.16 -11.89
C ASP A 543 35.47 10.33 -11.72
N GLY A 544 35.44 9.27 -10.91
CA GLY A 544 34.19 8.60 -10.56
C GLY A 544 33.51 7.84 -11.72
N ARG A 545 34.25 7.51 -12.80
CA ARG A 545 33.66 7.12 -14.10
C ARG A 545 32.94 5.78 -14.04
N LEU A 546 33.51 4.80 -13.33
CA LEU A 546 32.91 3.47 -13.19
C LEU A 546 31.56 3.58 -12.48
N ARG A 547 31.54 4.29 -11.34
CA ARG A 547 30.34 4.55 -10.55
C ARG A 547 29.29 5.34 -11.35
N ARG A 548 29.72 6.38 -12.06
CA ARG A 548 28.84 7.16 -12.95
C ARG A 548 28.25 6.31 -14.06
N GLY A 549 29.02 5.40 -14.65
CA GLY A 549 28.54 4.45 -15.66
C GLY A 549 27.45 3.53 -15.11
N ILE A 550 27.66 2.98 -13.90
CA ILE A 550 26.65 2.17 -13.21
C ILE A 550 25.37 2.98 -13.01
N HIS A 551 25.48 4.21 -12.48
CA HIS A 551 24.35 5.10 -12.24
C HIS A 551 23.57 5.42 -13.53
N ILE A 552 24.26 5.74 -14.63
CA ILE A 552 23.64 6.01 -15.93
C ILE A 552 22.92 4.75 -16.44
N SER A 553 23.53 3.58 -16.32
CA SER A 553 22.91 2.32 -16.74
C SER A 553 21.63 2.02 -15.94
N ILE A 554 21.65 2.24 -14.62
CA ILE A 554 20.48 2.04 -13.73
C ILE A 554 19.33 2.94 -14.17
N ASN A 555 19.62 4.23 -14.41
CA ASN A 555 18.62 5.20 -14.86
C ASN A 555 18.08 4.87 -16.25
N GLY A 556 18.95 4.50 -17.19
CA GLY A 556 18.56 4.14 -18.56
C GLY A 556 17.65 2.90 -18.60
N ILE A 557 18.01 1.86 -17.86
CA ILE A 557 17.20 0.64 -17.73
C ILE A 557 15.85 0.96 -17.08
N ALA A 558 15.84 1.74 -15.99
CA ALA A 558 14.62 2.13 -15.29
C ALA A 558 13.66 2.91 -16.20
N ALA A 559 14.18 3.89 -16.95
CA ALA A 559 13.40 4.69 -17.90
C ALA A 559 12.82 3.83 -19.03
N GLY A 560 13.57 2.83 -19.49
CA GLY A 560 13.13 1.91 -20.53
C GLY A 560 12.11 0.87 -20.07
N LEU A 561 12.27 0.26 -18.89
CA LEU A 561 11.33 -0.74 -18.37
C LEU A 561 10.03 -0.10 -17.83
N ARG A 562 10.13 1.11 -17.28
CA ARG A 562 9.05 1.80 -16.56
C ARG A 562 8.54 0.92 -15.41
N ASN A 563 7.22 0.73 -15.30
CA ASN A 563 6.59 -0.01 -14.22
C ASN A 563 6.85 -1.55 -14.32
N THR A 564 7.45 -2.18 -13.31
CA THR A 564 7.90 -3.59 -13.40
C THR A 564 7.17 -4.59 -12.52
N GLY A 565 6.14 -4.17 -11.79
CA GLY A 565 5.32 -5.07 -10.97
C GLY A 565 5.16 -4.60 -9.56
#